data_AF-A0AA36M207-F1
#
_entry.id   AF-A0AA36M207-F1
#
_cell.length_a   1.000
_cell.length_b   1.000
_cell.length_c   1.000
_cell.angle_alpha   90.00
_cell.angle_beta   90.00
_cell.angle_gamma   90.00
#
_symmetry.space_group_name_H-M   'P 1'
#
loop_
_entity.id
_entity.type
_entity.pdbx_description
1 polymer ?
#
loop_
_entity_poly.entity_id
_entity_poly.type
_entity_poly.pdbx_seq_one_letter_code
_entity_poly.pdbx_strand_id
1 'polypeptide(L)'
;MFSIFTNFEKMQVLIFLCLLPSCYGFAVSLGSIQSVAVKGRISCNGKPDTTAVIQLYEKEIIFHRKLNEVKSDNKGFYKIADATVTRVLRKNSA
;
A
#
# COMPACT_ATOMS: atom_id res chain seq x y z
N MET A 1 36.64 -19.40 -39.82
CA MET A 1 35.22 -19.15 -40.17
C MET A 1 34.25 -19.76 -39.16
N PHE A 2 34.47 -21.00 -38.68
CA PHE A 2 33.65 -21.64 -37.64
C PHE A 2 33.57 -20.89 -36.30
N SER A 3 34.67 -20.29 -35.81
CA SER A 3 34.63 -19.51 -34.56
C SER A 3 33.79 -18.23 -34.65
N ILE A 4 33.65 -17.61 -35.82
CA ILE A 4 32.88 -16.37 -35.98
C ILE A 4 31.37 -16.68 -35.88
N PHE A 5 30.94 -17.81 -36.45
CA PHE A 5 29.56 -18.29 -36.40
C PHE A 5 29.11 -18.60 -34.96
N THR A 6 29.99 -19.22 -34.16
CA THR A 6 29.71 -19.49 -32.74
C THR A 6 29.68 -18.25 -31.85
N ASN A 7 30.38 -17.18 -32.24
CA ASN A 7 30.37 -15.89 -31.53
C ASN A 7 29.10 -15.09 -31.83
N PHE A 8 28.52 -15.22 -33.02
CA PHE A 8 27.27 -14.56 -33.40
C PHE A 8 26.07 -15.10 -32.60
N GLU A 9 25.95 -16.43 -32.49
CA GLU A 9 24.95 -17.12 -31.65
C GLU A 9 25.14 -16.78 -30.16
N LYS A 10 26.39 -16.74 -29.66
CA LYS A 10 26.70 -16.35 -28.27
C LYS A 10 26.34 -14.90 -27.96
N MET A 11 26.55 -13.97 -28.90
CA MET A 11 26.20 -12.56 -28.71
C MET A 11 24.68 -12.36 -28.64
N GLN A 12 23.90 -13.11 -29.43
CA GLN A 12 22.44 -13.09 -29.31
C GLN A 12 21.94 -13.64 -27.97
N VAL A 13 22.53 -14.74 -27.48
CA VAL A 13 22.22 -15.28 -26.14
C VAL A 13 22.57 -14.30 -25.04
N LEU A 14 23.69 -13.58 -25.14
CA LEU A 14 24.08 -12.52 -24.20
C LEU A 14 23.09 -11.35 -24.21
N ILE A 15 22.60 -10.93 -25.37
CA ILE A 15 21.60 -9.88 -25.50
C ILE A 15 20.27 -10.31 -24.85
N PHE A 16 19.79 -11.53 -25.12
CA PHE A 16 18.61 -12.08 -24.46
C PHE A 16 18.78 -12.19 -22.94
N LEU A 17 19.92 -12.65 -22.47
CA LEU A 17 20.23 -12.75 -21.04
C LEU A 17 20.29 -11.37 -20.35
N CYS A 18 20.73 -10.33 -21.05
CA CYS A 18 20.75 -8.95 -20.56
C CYS A 18 19.37 -8.25 -20.61
N LEU A 19 18.46 -8.70 -21.48
CA LEU A 19 17.11 -8.16 -21.60
C LEU A 19 16.11 -8.79 -20.63
N LEU A 20 16.32 -10.04 -20.20
CA LEU A 20 15.46 -10.71 -19.22
C LEU A 20 15.31 -9.95 -17.87
N PRO A 21 16.38 -9.37 -17.26
CA PRO A 21 16.27 -8.64 -16.00
C PRO A 21 15.57 -7.28 -16.12
N SER A 22 15.59 -6.64 -17.30
CA SER A 22 15.05 -5.28 -17.45
C SER A 22 13.52 -5.23 -17.39
N CYS A 23 12.85 -6.35 -17.68
CA CYS A 23 11.40 -6.49 -17.58
C CYS A 23 10.90 -6.63 -16.14
N TYR A 24 11.72 -7.17 -15.22
CA TYR A 24 11.32 -7.40 -13.82
C TYR A 24 11.29 -6.12 -12.98
N GLY A 25 12.07 -5.09 -13.35
CA GLY A 25 12.16 -3.84 -12.57
C GLY A 25 10.93 -2.94 -12.67
N PHE A 26 10.17 -3.00 -13.78
CA PHE A 26 9.06 -2.08 -14.02
C PHE A 26 7.80 -2.43 -13.19
N ALA A 27 7.61 -3.71 -12.86
CA ALA A 27 6.45 -4.20 -12.11
C ALA A 27 6.42 -3.80 -10.62
N VAL A 28 7.54 -3.32 -10.06
CA VAL A 28 7.66 -3.00 -8.63
C VAL A 28 7.08 -1.62 -8.27
N SER A 29 6.67 -0.83 -9.26
CA SER A 29 6.18 0.56 -9.04
C SER A 29 4.67 0.68 -8.77
N LEU A 30 3.90 -0.41 -8.87
CA LEU A 30 2.49 -0.41 -8.46
C LEU A 30 2.41 -0.55 -6.93
N GLY A 31 1.88 0.49 -6.28
CA GLY A 31 1.77 0.57 -4.81
C GLY A 31 1.17 -0.68 -4.18
N SER A 32 1.68 -1.05 -3.00
CA SER A 32 1.17 -2.22 -2.27
C SER A 32 -0.17 -1.91 -1.62
N ILE A 33 -1.15 -2.80 -1.81
CA ILE A 33 -2.37 -2.83 -1.00
C ILE A 33 -2.01 -3.38 0.39
N GLN A 34 -2.47 -2.71 1.43
CA GLN A 34 -2.22 -3.06 2.82
C GLN A 34 -3.52 -3.05 3.62
N SER A 35 -3.56 -3.88 4.66
CA SER A 35 -4.61 -3.82 5.67
C SER A 35 -4.17 -3.00 6.87
N VAL A 36 -5.07 -2.16 7.39
CA VAL A 36 -4.87 -1.33 8.57
C VAL A 36 -6.05 -1.55 9.52
N ALA A 37 -5.76 -1.68 10.80
CA ALA A 37 -6.76 -1.74 11.85
C ALA A 37 -6.39 -0.78 12.98
N VAL A 38 -7.37 -0.04 13.47
CA VAL A 38 -7.24 0.90 14.58
C VAL A 38 -8.24 0.52 15.66
N LYS A 39 -7.79 0.54 16.91
CA LYS A 39 -8.63 0.35 18.09
C LYS A 39 -8.35 1.49 19.05
N GLY A 40 -9.40 2.03 19.66
CA GLY A 40 -9.27 3.13 20.61
C GLY A 40 -10.48 3.24 21.53
N ARG A 41 -10.46 4.28 22.37
CA ARG A 41 -11.57 4.67 23.24
C ARG A 41 -11.80 6.17 23.10
N ILE A 42 -13.04 6.58 22.94
CA ILE A 42 -13.46 7.98 22.90
C ILE A 42 -14.21 8.35 24.18
N SER A 43 -13.86 9.51 24.73
CA SER A 43 -14.48 10.07 25.93
C SER A 43 -14.67 11.57 25.80
N CYS A 44 -15.79 12.06 26.33
CA CYS A 44 -16.11 13.47 26.46
C CYS A 44 -16.20 13.81 27.94
N ASN A 45 -15.39 14.76 28.41
CA ASN A 45 -15.36 15.20 29.82
C ASN A 45 -15.19 14.02 30.81
N GLY A 46 -14.34 13.06 30.49
CA GLY A 46 -14.08 11.87 31.31
C GLY A 46 -15.14 10.78 31.23
N LYS A 47 -16.27 11.00 30.54
CA LYS A 47 -17.32 10.00 30.32
C LYS A 47 -17.17 9.34 28.95
N PRO A 48 -17.37 8.02 28.84
CA PRO A 48 -17.32 7.35 27.54
C PRO A 48 -18.45 7.86 26.63
N ASP A 49 -18.10 8.25 25.41
CA ASP A 49 -19.10 8.63 24.42
C ASP A 49 -19.56 7.38 23.67
N THR A 50 -20.85 7.06 23.80
CA THR A 50 -21.50 5.88 23.22
C THR A 50 -22.19 6.18 21.90
N THR A 51 -22.20 7.45 21.50
CA THR A 51 -22.89 7.95 20.30
C THR A 51 -21.93 8.45 19.23
N ALA A 52 -20.64 8.53 19.55
CA ALA A 52 -19.61 8.97 18.63
C ALA A 52 -19.54 8.06 17.39
N VAL A 53 -19.51 8.72 16.23
CA VAL A 53 -19.28 8.10 14.93
C VAL A 53 -17.81 8.32 14.56
N ILE A 54 -17.04 7.23 14.46
CA ILE A 54 -15.63 7.24 14.10
C ILE A 54 -15.51 6.89 12.62
N GLN A 55 -14.90 7.79 11.84
CA GLN A 55 -14.64 7.58 10.42
C GLN A 55 -13.15 7.42 10.16
N LEU A 56 -12.79 6.41 9.37
CA LEU A 56 -11.42 6.17 8.93
C LEU A 56 -11.26 6.70 7.51
N TYR A 57 -10.24 7.53 7.29
CA TYR A 57 -9.91 8.10 5.98
C TYR A 57 -8.47 7.77 5.58
N GLU A 58 -8.29 7.53 4.29
CA GLU A 58 -6.98 7.50 3.65
C GLU A 58 -6.62 8.91 3.18
N LYS A 59 -5.47 9.39 3.65
CA LYS A 59 -4.97 10.71 3.27
C LYS A 59 -4.22 10.62 1.95
N GLU A 60 -4.86 11.03 0.86
CA GLU A 60 -4.19 11.30 -0.40
C GLU A 60 -3.98 12.79 -0.65
N ILE A 61 -3.23 13.11 -1.72
CA ILE A 61 -2.84 14.49 -2.07
C ILE A 61 -4.04 15.31 -2.56
N ILE A 62 -4.97 14.69 -3.29
CA ILE A 62 -6.05 15.40 -4.00
C ILE A 62 -7.41 15.15 -3.32
N PHE A 63 -7.75 13.90 -3.01
CA PHE A 63 -9.02 13.56 -2.36
C PHE A 63 -8.81 12.58 -1.21
N HIS A 64 -9.30 12.95 -0.03
CA HIS A 64 -9.34 12.01 1.09
C HIS A 64 -10.44 10.98 0.84
N ARG A 65 -10.07 9.70 0.83
CA ARG A 65 -11.02 8.61 0.60
C ARG A 65 -11.49 8.06 1.94
N LYS A 66 -12.81 8.01 2.13
CA LYS A 66 -13.39 7.31 3.29
C LYS A 66 -13.19 5.81 3.12
N LEU A 67 -12.60 5.19 4.14
CA LEU A 67 -12.37 3.74 4.20
C LEU A 67 -13.55 3.05 4.87
N ASN A 68 -13.82 3.43 6.12
CA ASN A 68 -14.81 2.77 6.95
C ASN A 68 -15.40 3.74 7.98
N GLU A 69 -16.51 3.35 8.61
CA GLU A 69 -17.17 4.08 9.68
C GLU A 69 -17.70 3.09 10.74
N VAL A 70 -17.52 3.42 12.01
CA VAL A 70 -18.03 2.62 13.13
C VAL A 70 -18.54 3.52 14.24
N LYS A 71 -19.56 3.08 14.97
CA LYS A 71 -19.99 3.73 16.22
C LYS A 71 -19.23 3.17 17.40
N SER A 72 -18.93 4.01 18.38
CA SER A 72 -18.38 3.55 19.66
C SER A 72 -19.39 2.70 20.44
N ASP A 73 -18.88 1.80 21.27
CA ASP A 73 -19.69 0.95 22.14
C ASP A 73 -20.12 1.67 23.44
N ASN A 74 -20.86 0.96 24.29
CA ASN A 74 -21.35 1.47 25.59
C ASN A 74 -20.24 1.91 26.57
N LYS A 75 -18.99 1.56 26.31
CA LYS A 75 -17.81 1.94 27.09
C LYS A 75 -16.91 2.94 26.33
N GLY A 76 -17.36 3.42 25.17
CA GLY A 76 -16.64 4.35 24.30
C GLY A 76 -15.54 3.69 23.46
N PHE A 77 -15.40 2.36 23.47
CA PHE A 77 -14.40 1.69 22.64
C PHE A 77 -14.87 1.55 21.20
N TYR A 78 -13.90 1.56 20.29
CA TYR A 78 -14.13 1.31 18.88
C TYR A 78 -12.99 0.48 18.29
N LYS A 79 -13.32 -0.31 17.26
CA LYS A 79 -12.37 -1.02 16.41
C LYS A 79 -12.82 -0.83 14.97
N ILE A 80 -11.94 -0.30 14.14
CA ILE A 80 -12.19 -0.01 12.73
C ILE A 80 -11.03 -0.56 11.90
N ALA A 81 -11.33 -1.20 10.78
CA ALA A 81 -10.32 -1.81 9.92
C ALA A 81 -10.71 -1.69 8.45
N ASP A 82 -9.69 -1.72 7.60
CA ASP A 82 -9.84 -1.80 6.14
C ASP A 82 -8.69 -2.62 5.55
N ALA A 83 -8.93 -3.30 4.44
CA ALA A 83 -7.94 -4.11 3.73
C ALA A 83 -7.40 -3.44 2.45
N THR A 84 -7.97 -2.29 2.09
CA THR A 84 -7.80 -1.66 0.78
C THR A 84 -7.01 -0.36 0.91
N VAL A 85 -6.01 -0.30 1.78
CA VAL A 85 -5.17 0.90 1.94
C VAL A 85 -4.06 0.83 0.90
N THR A 86 -3.97 1.83 0.02
CA THR A 86 -2.96 1.88 -1.04
C THR A 86 -1.77 2.68 -0.53
N ARG A 87 -0.64 2.01 -0.24
CA ARG A 87 0.62 2.74 -0.01
C ARG A 87 1.15 3.26 -1.34
N VAL A 88 0.77 4.48 -1.68
CA VAL A 88 1.59 5.30 -2.58
C VAL A 88 2.91 5.54 -1.85
N LEU A 89 4.04 5.33 -2.53
CA LEU A 89 5.40 5.41 -2.00
C LEU A 89 5.51 6.51 -0.93
N ARG A 90 5.90 6.12 0.29
CA ARG A 90 6.08 7.01 1.45
C ARG A 90 6.69 8.34 0.97
N LYS A 91 5.90 9.42 0.94
CA LYS A 91 6.51 10.74 1.07
C LYS A 91 7.08 10.73 2.49
N ASN A 92 8.41 10.75 2.61
CA ASN A 92 9.07 10.94 3.89
C ASN A 92 8.45 12.18 4.53
N SER A 93 7.63 11.96 5.56
CA SER A 93 7.13 13.02 6.41
C SER A 93 8.29 13.41 7.31
N ALA A 94 8.96 14.51 6.95
CA ALA A 94 9.77 15.31 7.86
C ALA A 94 8.85 16.03 8.85
#